data_AF-A0A7X8UY43-F1
#
_entry.id   AF-A0A7X8UY43-F1
#
_cell.length_a   1.000
_cell.length_b   1.000
_cell.length_c   1.000
_cell.angle_alpha   90.00
_cell.angle_beta   90.00
_cell.angle_gamma   90.00
#
_symmetry.space_group_name_H-M   'P 1'
#
loop_
_entity.id
_entity.type
_entity.pdbx_description
1 polymer ?
#
loop_
_entity_poly.entity_id
_entity_poly.type
_entity_poly.pdbx_seq_one_letter_code
_entity_poly.pdbx_strand_id
1 'polypeptide(L)'
;MHPTQPNPYFLRQAAQDHGIDLRRSFVIGDHPHDVALATNAGSQGIYVLTGHGKKHRELMPKEALVATGIGEAVELIWRLGDNREIEKGQ
;
A
#
# COMPACT_ATOMS: atom_id res chain seq x y z
N MET A 1 1.26 1.60 25.15
CA MET A 1 2.29 2.27 24.31
C MET A 1 1.80 2.19 22.88
N HIS A 2 1.30 3.30 22.31
CA HIS A 2 0.83 3.34 20.93
C HIS A 2 2.05 3.41 20.00
N PRO A 3 2.22 2.53 19.01
CA PRO A 3 3.34 2.63 18.09
C PRO A 3 3.15 3.87 17.21
N THR A 4 3.95 4.89 17.48
CA THR A 4 4.25 5.95 16.54
C THR A 4 4.89 5.32 15.30
N GLN A 5 4.39 5.70 14.12
CA GLN A 5 4.75 5.27 12.76
C GLN A 5 6.25 4.96 12.52
N PRO A 6 6.64 4.04 11.60
CA PRO A 6 5.87 3.07 10.82
C PRO A 6 6.22 1.65 11.30
N ASN A 7 5.67 1.24 12.43
CA ASN A 7 5.83 -0.12 12.93
C ASN A 7 4.82 -1.06 12.23
N PRO A 8 5.27 -2.01 11.39
CA PRO A 8 4.39 -2.96 10.70
C PRO A 8 3.81 -4.05 11.62
N TYR A 9 3.95 -3.91 12.95
CA TYR A 9 3.45 -4.87 13.94
C TYR A 9 1.99 -5.26 13.69
N PHE A 10 1.08 -4.31 13.52
CA PHE A 10 -0.33 -4.64 13.31
C PHE A 10 -0.61 -5.34 11.98
N LEU A 11 0.14 -5.02 10.91
CA LEU A 11 0.02 -5.72 9.64
C LEU A 11 0.51 -7.16 9.77
N ARG A 12 1.63 -7.38 10.48
CA ARG A 12 2.14 -8.72 10.76
C ARG A 12 1.22 -9.53 11.67
N GLN A 13 0.61 -8.87 12.66
CA GLN A 13 -0.36 -9.51 13.54
C GLN A 13 -1.59 -9.95 12.74
N ALA A 14 -2.15 -9.08 11.90
CA ALA A 14 -3.25 -9.43 11.01
C ALA A 14 -2.90 -10.58 10.04
N ALA A 15 -1.66 -10.61 9.55
CA ALA A 15 -1.16 -11.71 8.72
C ALA A 15 -1.14 -13.05 9.46
N GLN A 16 -0.73 -13.04 10.74
CA GLN A 16 -0.73 -14.23 11.59
C GLN A 16 -2.15 -14.67 11.96
N ASP A 17 -3.02 -13.74 12.34
CA ASP A 17 -4.36 -14.03 12.84
C ASP A 17 -5.32 -14.49 11.74
N HIS A 18 -5.11 -14.02 10.49
CA HIS A 18 -6.02 -14.24 9.38
C HIS A 18 -5.40 -14.97 8.17
N GLY A 19 -4.14 -15.38 8.25
CA GLY A 19 -3.45 -16.07 7.15
C GLY A 19 -3.26 -15.20 5.89
N ILE A 20 -3.14 -13.88 6.06
CA ILE A 20 -3.02 -12.92 4.96
C ILE A 20 -1.58 -12.92 4.42
N ASP A 21 -1.40 -13.08 3.10
CA ASP A 21 -0.10 -12.87 2.46
C ASP A 21 0.15 -11.37 2.24
N LEU A 22 0.97 -10.77 3.11
CA LEU A 22 1.32 -9.35 3.04
C LEU A 22 1.98 -8.95 1.72
N ARG A 23 2.70 -9.86 1.04
CA ARG A 23 3.34 -9.57 -0.25
C ARG A 23 2.34 -9.41 -1.38
N ARG A 24 1.14 -9.97 -1.21
CA ARG A 24 0.01 -9.82 -2.12
C ARG A 24 -0.97 -8.73 -1.68
N SER A 25 -0.72 -8.13 -0.53
CA SER A 25 -1.60 -7.15 0.10
C SER A 25 -1.19 -5.72 -0.25
N PHE A 26 -2.16 -4.81 -0.10
CA PHE A 26 -2.01 -3.39 -0.38
C PHE A 26 -2.39 -2.55 0.84
N VAL A 27 -1.70 -1.43 1.02
CA VAL A 27 -2.03 -0.39 2.00
C VAL A 27 -2.36 0.88 1.23
N ILE A 28 -3.51 1.49 1.52
CA ILE A 28 -3.95 2.72 0.86
C ILE A 28 -4.01 3.83 1.91
N GLY A 29 -3.37 4.98 1.65
CA GLY A 29 -3.36 6.11 2.60
C GLY A 29 -2.97 7.44 1.95
N ASP A 30 -3.29 8.55 2.61
CA ASP A 30 -2.98 9.91 2.15
C ASP A 30 -1.75 10.50 2.86
N HIS A 31 -1.02 9.69 3.63
CA HIS A 31 0.20 10.08 4.32
C HIS A 31 1.42 9.27 3.84
N PRO A 32 2.61 9.90 3.68
CA PRO A 32 3.83 9.17 3.30
C PRO A 32 4.18 8.01 4.25
N HIS A 33 3.78 8.11 5.53
CA HIS A 33 4.00 7.05 6.50
C HIS A 33 3.17 5.79 6.23
N ASP A 34 2.03 5.89 5.54
CA ASP A 34 1.22 4.72 5.16
C ASP A 34 1.95 3.89 4.10
N VAL A 35 2.60 4.56 3.15
CA VAL A 35 3.44 3.91 2.13
C VAL A 35 4.69 3.31 2.77
N ALA A 36 5.33 4.02 3.70
CA ALA A 36 6.47 3.48 4.44
C ALA A 36 6.09 2.26 5.30
N LEU A 37 4.92 2.29 5.93
CA LEU A 37 4.37 1.16 6.68
C LEU A 37 4.15 -0.06 5.78
N ALA A 38 3.59 0.14 4.59
CA ALA A 38 3.39 -0.90 3.59
C ALA A 38 4.72 -1.56 3.22
N THR A 39 5.70 -0.75 2.84
CA THR A 39 7.05 -1.22 2.48
C THR A 39 7.70 -2.00 3.63
N ASN A 40 7.62 -1.49 4.86
CA ASN A 40 8.18 -2.17 6.04
C ASN A 40 7.48 -3.51 6.36
N ALA A 41 6.21 -3.65 5.96
CA ALA A 41 5.44 -4.88 6.10
C ALA A 41 5.67 -5.87 4.95
N GLY A 42 6.40 -5.46 3.89
CA GLY A 42 6.54 -6.23 2.66
C GLY A 42 5.30 -6.18 1.75
N SER A 43 4.40 -5.22 1.99
CA SER A 43 3.19 -4.95 1.21
C SER A 43 3.39 -3.80 0.23
N GLN A 44 2.43 -3.61 -0.69
CA GLN A 44 2.47 -2.51 -1.65
C GLN A 44 1.68 -1.29 -1.12
N GLY A 45 2.32 -0.13 -1.07
CA GLY A 45 1.67 1.12 -0.67
C GLY A 45 1.10 1.88 -1.86
N ILE A 46 -0.15 2.32 -1.78
CA ILE A 46 -0.81 3.20 -2.74
C ILE A 46 -1.14 4.51 -2.04
N TYR A 47 -0.53 5.60 -2.51
CA TYR A 47 -0.77 6.92 -1.96
C TYR A 47 -1.94 7.59 -2.67
N VAL A 48 -2.95 8.04 -1.91
CA VAL A 48 -4.10 8.74 -2.49
C VAL A 48 -3.96 10.26 -2.37
N LEU A 49 -4.33 11.00 -3.42
CA LEU A 49 -4.30 12.46 -3.46
C LEU A 49 -5.59 13.11 -2.93
N THR A 50 -6.50 12.32 -2.37
CA THR A 50 -7.63 12.83 -1.56
C THR A 50 -7.13 13.32 -0.20
N GLY A 51 -7.95 14.10 0.52
CA GLY A 51 -7.60 14.56 1.87
C GLY A 51 -6.37 15.47 1.87
N HIS A 52 -5.36 15.13 2.68
CA HIS A 52 -4.07 15.85 2.74
C HIS A 52 -3.10 15.46 1.63
N GLY A 53 -3.46 14.47 0.81
CA GLY A 53 -2.60 13.82 -0.16
C GLY A 53 -1.93 14.77 -1.17
N LYS A 54 -2.62 15.85 -1.56
CA LYS A 54 -2.08 16.84 -2.52
C LYS A 54 -0.84 17.57 -2.02
N LYS A 55 -0.65 17.71 -0.70
CA LYS A 55 0.44 18.49 -0.10
C LYS A 55 1.79 17.77 -0.14
N HIS A 56 1.80 16.44 -0.22
CA HIS A 56 3.02 15.64 -0.13
C HIS A 56 3.31 14.84 -1.40
N ARG A 57 2.66 15.14 -2.53
CA ARG A 57 2.91 14.47 -3.81
C ARG A 57 4.40 14.54 -4.21
N GLU A 58 5.05 15.66 -3.94
CA GLU A 58 6.47 15.88 -4.29
C GLU A 58 7.44 15.09 -3.40
N LEU A 59 6.99 14.64 -2.22
CA LEU A 59 7.79 13.81 -1.32
C LEU A 59 7.75 12.33 -1.68
N MET A 60 6.87 11.94 -2.61
CA MET A 60 6.75 10.56 -3.05
C MET A 60 7.79 10.25 -4.12
N PRO A 61 8.48 9.09 -4.04
CA PRO A 61 9.35 8.63 -5.12
C PRO A 61 8.58 8.47 -6.43
N LYS A 62 9.27 8.58 -7.57
CA LYS A 62 8.66 8.52 -8.90
C LYS A 62 7.94 7.20 -9.16
N GLU A 63 8.43 6.14 -8.55
CA GLU A 63 7.96 4.77 -8.67
C GLU A 63 6.80 4.46 -7.70
N ALA A 64 6.43 5.40 -6.83
CA ALA A 64 5.31 5.21 -5.92
C ALA A 64 4.00 5.08 -6.69
N LEU A 65 3.20 4.08 -6.31
CA LEU A 65 1.82 3.96 -6.78
C LEU A 65 1.02 5.13 -6.19
N VAL A 66 0.48 5.97 -7.06
CA VAL A 66 -0.30 7.12 -6.66
C VAL A 66 -1.64 7.11 -7.38
N ALA A 67 -2.71 7.35 -6.63
CA ALA A 67 -4.06 7.43 -7.12
C ALA A 67 -4.68 8.77 -6.72
N THR A 68 -5.57 9.33 -7.55
CA THR A 68 -6.30 10.55 -7.25
C THR A 68 -7.36 10.37 -6.17
N GLY A 69 -7.74 9.11 -5.88
CA GLY A 69 -8.66 8.70 -4.82
C GLY A 69 -8.87 7.18 -4.79
N ILE A 70 -9.80 6.71 -3.95
CA ILE A 70 -10.03 5.28 -3.72
C ILE A 70 -10.44 4.54 -5.00
N GLY A 71 -11.27 5.14 -5.86
CA GLY A 71 -11.69 4.50 -7.12
C GLY A 71 -10.50 4.12 -8.01
N GLU A 72 -9.58 5.06 -8.23
CA GLU A 72 -8.36 4.79 -9.00
C GLU A 72 -7.40 3.83 -8.28
N ALA A 73 -7.36 3.86 -6.94
CA ALA A 73 -6.58 2.90 -6.17
C ALA A 73 -7.07 1.45 -6.40
N VAL A 74 -8.38 1.25 -6.51
CA VAL A 74 -8.97 -0.06 -6.83
C VAL A 74 -8.59 -0.51 -8.24
N GLU A 75 -8.64 0.38 -9.23
CA GLU A 75 -8.22 0.10 -10.60
C GLU A 75 -6.74 -0.31 -10.69
N LEU A 76 -5.86 0.36 -9.91
CA LEU A 76 -4.46 -0.02 -9.81
C LEU A 76 -4.29 -1.42 -9.20
N ILE A 77 -5.01 -1.73 -8.12
CA ILE A 77 -4.98 -3.05 -7.50
C ILE A 77 -5.41 -4.13 -8.49
N TRP A 78 -6.49 -3.88 -9.24
CA TRP A 78 -6.99 -4.80 -10.25
C TRP A 78 -5.91 -5.11 -11.30
N ARG A 79 -5.33 -4.07 -11.91
CA ARG A 79 -4.26 -4.21 -12.93
C ARG A 79 -3.03 -4.95 -12.42
N LEU A 80 -2.62 -4.69 -11.18
CA LEU A 80 -1.50 -5.38 -10.53
C LEU A 80 -1.85 -6.82 -10.12
N GLY A 81 -3.13 -7.11 -9.90
CA GLY A 81 -3.64 -8.46 -9.71
C GLY A 81 -3.50 -9.28 -10.98
N ASP A 82 -4.06 -8.78 -12.09
CA ASP A 82 -4.06 -9.45 -13.39
C ASP A 82 -2.64 -9.75 -13.88
N ASN A 83 -1.73 -8.77 -13.82
CA ASN A 83 -0.35 -8.96 -14.27
C ASN A 83 0.39 -10.06 -13.48
N ARG A 84 0.09 -10.22 -12.18
CA ARG A 84 0.72 -11.24 -11.32
C ARG A 84 0.19 -12.65 -11.56
N GLU A 85 -0.98 -12.80 -12.18
CA GLU A 85 -1.46 -14.13 -12.60
C GLU A 85 -0.82 -14.56 -13.92
N ILE A 86 -0.57 -13.63 -14.84
CA ILE A 86 0.13 -13.91 -16.11
C ILE A 86 1.56 -14.41 -15.87
N GLU A 87 2.30 -13.80 -14.94
CA GLU A 87 3.69 -14.18 -14.61
C GLU A 87 3.82 -15.55 -13.94
N LYS A 88 2.75 -16.07 -13.32
CA LYS A 88 2.74 -17.40 -12.66
C LYS A 88 2.38 -18.55 -13.60
N GLY A 89 1.91 -18.23 -14.81
CA GLY A 89 1.51 -19.20 -15.83
C GLY A 89 2.60 -19.56 -16.84
N GLN A 90 3.86 -19.13 -16.63
CA GLN A 90 5.02 -19.47 -17.46
C GLN A 90 5.96 -20.46 -16.77
#